data_AF-A0A813GYB2-F1
#
_entry.id   AF-A0A813GYB2-F1
#
_cell.length_a   1.000
_cell.length_b   1.000
_cell.length_c   1.000
_cell.angle_alpha   90.00
_cell.angle_beta   90.00
_cell.angle_gamma   90.00
#
_symmetry.space_group_name_H-M   'P 1'
#
loop_
_entity.id
_entity.type
_entity.pdbx_description
1 polymer ?
#
loop_
_entity_poly.entity_id
_entity_poly.type
_entity_poly.pdbx_seq_one_letter_code
_entity_poly.pdbx_strand_id
1 'polypeptide(L)'
;RSLADVRLPQGGELQALSLEAGAGLVELKIHFKFVKQLHLDTPWLQDLRLLGCKGLFEEDFTSVIRGCPRLKVLSLTHCADLKEIDFSQLLVPSLEEFDLSGLSRASKLETLRLESPHLVKLLLPAWLWVEGYGLRQLMLSCPELSRLDLGTLRWGDLQELRLIVPALADLKPPQSATLASFSERAGPRLTVCVSSACLELLDLEGADRLAQ
;
A
#
# COMPACT_ATOMS: atom_id res chain seq x y z
N ARG A 1 0.64 23.03 25.73
CA ARG A 1 -0.80 22.74 25.51
C ARG A 1 -0.86 21.52 24.61
N SER A 2 -1.44 20.43 25.08
CA SER A 2 -1.51 19.16 24.35
C SER A 2 -2.28 19.37 23.04
N LEU A 3 -1.66 19.08 21.90
CA LEU A 3 -2.29 19.06 20.58
C LEU A 3 -3.07 17.74 20.34
N ALA A 4 -3.30 16.94 21.39
CA ALA A 4 -4.14 15.74 21.31
C ALA A 4 -5.57 16.03 20.79
N ASP A 5 -6.00 17.29 20.82
CA ASP A 5 -7.28 17.77 20.32
C ASP A 5 -7.13 18.74 19.13
N VAL A 6 -6.23 18.49 18.17
CA VAL A 6 -6.37 19.14 16.85
C VAL A 6 -7.67 18.62 16.22
N ARG A 7 -8.78 19.29 16.53
CA ARG A 7 -10.07 19.08 15.89
C ARG A 7 -9.97 19.61 14.48
N LEU A 8 -9.42 18.80 13.58
CA LEU A 8 -9.51 19.05 12.16
C LEU A 8 -11.00 19.12 11.77
N PRO A 9 -11.40 20.08 10.92
CA PRO A 9 -12.77 20.22 10.48
C PRO A 9 -13.22 18.93 9.78
N GLN A 10 -14.07 18.15 10.45
CA GLN A 10 -14.67 16.95 9.87
C GLN A 10 -15.74 17.38 8.86
N GLY A 11 -15.48 17.13 7.57
CA GLY A 11 -16.49 17.30 6.52
C GLY A 11 -16.52 18.65 5.80
N GLY A 12 -15.49 19.49 5.94
CA GLY A 12 -15.35 20.74 5.16
C GLY A 12 -14.68 20.56 3.79
N GLU A 13 -14.83 21.55 2.92
CA GLU A 13 -14.14 21.69 1.61
C GLU A 13 -12.61 21.93 1.75
N LEU A 14 -11.97 21.49 2.84
CA LEU A 14 -10.53 21.69 3.01
C LEU A 14 -9.80 20.91 1.92
N GLN A 15 -9.26 21.67 0.96
CA GLN A 15 -8.51 21.12 -0.16
C GLN A 15 -7.03 20.94 0.18
N ALA A 16 -6.53 21.50 1.28
CA ALA A 16 -5.15 21.30 1.69
C ALA A 16 -5.04 21.24 3.21
N LEU A 17 -4.12 20.42 3.71
CA LEU A 17 -3.75 20.40 5.12
C LEU A 17 -2.23 20.48 5.21
N SER A 18 -1.74 21.52 5.90
CA SER A 18 -0.38 21.57 6.41
C SER A 18 -0.46 21.55 7.94
N LEU A 19 0.17 20.58 8.58
CA LEU A 19 0.18 20.45 10.03
C LEU A 19 1.61 20.25 10.53
N GLU A 20 2.05 21.17 11.38
CA GLU A 20 3.29 21.07 12.15
C GLU A 20 2.91 20.87 13.62
N ALA A 21 3.32 19.76 14.20
CA ALA A 21 2.98 19.43 15.59
C ALA A 21 4.16 18.85 16.35
N GLY A 22 4.37 19.32 17.58
CA GLY A 22 5.39 18.81 18.49
C GLY A 22 5.02 17.47 19.12
N ALA A 23 5.69 17.13 20.23
CA ALA A 23 5.67 15.80 20.86
C ALA A 23 4.31 15.29 21.41
N GLY A 24 3.24 16.06 21.27
CA GLY A 24 1.91 15.68 21.76
C GLY A 24 1.03 14.94 20.76
N LEU A 25 1.33 15.00 19.46
CA LEU A 25 0.50 14.38 18.43
C LEU A 25 1.06 13.01 18.03
N VAL A 26 0.46 11.95 18.57
CA VAL A 26 0.88 10.56 18.33
C VAL A 26 -0.06 9.85 17.36
N GLU A 27 -1.34 10.23 17.36
CA GLU A 27 -2.35 9.69 16.47
C GLU A 27 -3.06 10.83 15.75
N LEU A 28 -3.28 10.66 14.44
CA LEU A 28 -3.99 11.61 13.61
C LEU A 28 -4.93 10.86 12.66
N LYS A 29 -6.23 11.13 12.82
CA LYS A 29 -7.28 10.61 11.94
C LYS A 29 -7.86 11.77 11.14
N ILE A 30 -7.79 11.66 9.82
CA ILE A 30 -8.20 12.69 8.89
C ILE A 30 -9.32 12.14 8.02
N HIS A 31 -10.39 12.91 7.87
CA HIS A 31 -11.44 12.62 6.90
C HIS A 31 -11.62 13.81 5.97
N PHE A 32 -11.28 13.61 4.70
CA PHE A 32 -11.55 14.55 3.63
C PHE A 32 -12.44 13.91 2.57
N LYS A 33 -13.17 14.72 1.81
CA LYS A 33 -13.82 14.25 0.57
C LYS A 33 -12.90 14.35 -0.63
N PHE A 34 -12.03 15.35 -0.61
CA PHE A 34 -11.07 15.69 -1.65
C PHE A 34 -9.94 16.52 -1.03
N VAL A 35 -8.68 16.23 -1.39
CA VAL A 35 -7.46 16.89 -0.94
C VAL A 35 -6.59 17.10 -2.18
N LYS A 36 -6.12 18.33 -2.36
CA LYS A 36 -5.12 18.72 -3.35
C LYS A 36 -3.69 18.62 -2.81
N GLN A 37 -3.50 18.80 -1.51
CA GLN A 37 -2.18 18.78 -0.90
C GLN A 37 -2.25 18.35 0.57
N LEU A 38 -1.37 17.44 0.97
CA LEU A 38 -1.19 17.02 2.36
C LEU A 38 0.28 17.13 2.75
N HIS A 39 0.56 17.95 3.76
CA HIS A 39 1.88 18.11 4.34
C HIS A 39 1.80 17.93 5.86
N LEU A 40 2.60 17.01 6.39
CA LEU A 40 2.67 16.72 7.82
C LEU A 40 4.13 16.77 8.25
N ASP A 41 4.48 17.68 9.16
CA ASP A 41 5.74 17.68 9.88
C ASP A 41 5.46 17.43 11.37
N THR A 42 5.30 16.14 11.67
CA THR A 42 4.85 15.67 12.98
C THR A 42 5.76 14.52 13.43
N PRO A 43 6.95 14.82 13.97
CA PRO A 43 8.00 13.82 14.19
C PRO A 43 7.68 12.75 15.24
N TRP A 44 6.57 12.91 15.97
CA TRP A 44 6.11 12.00 17.00
C TRP A 44 4.87 11.21 16.61
N LEU A 45 4.34 11.47 15.41
CA LEU A 45 3.18 10.76 14.89
C LEU A 45 3.54 9.28 14.66
N GLN A 46 2.70 8.40 15.18
CA GLN A 46 2.85 6.95 15.09
C GLN A 46 1.66 6.30 14.36
N ASP A 47 0.45 6.86 14.45
CA ASP A 47 -0.73 6.35 13.74
C ASP A 47 -1.34 7.46 12.87
N LEU A 48 -1.33 7.26 11.56
CA LEU A 48 -1.97 8.12 10.57
C LEU A 48 -3.05 7.34 9.83
N ARG A 49 -4.30 7.82 9.90
CA ARG A 49 -5.41 7.26 9.12
C ARG A 49 -6.04 8.32 8.25
N LEU A 50 -6.07 8.05 6.95
CA LEU A 50 -6.63 8.93 5.93
C LEU A 50 -7.91 8.30 5.39
N LEU A 51 -9.04 8.97 5.60
CA LEU A 51 -10.36 8.56 5.16
C LEU A 51 -10.85 9.50 4.05
N GLY A 52 -11.24 8.95 2.90
CA GLY A 52 -11.88 9.67 1.81
C GLY A 52 -10.99 10.67 1.07
N CYS A 53 -9.69 10.71 1.36
CA CYS A 53 -8.72 11.65 0.79
C CYS A 53 -8.45 11.40 -0.70
N LYS A 54 -9.44 11.70 -1.56
CA LYS A 54 -9.34 11.69 -3.02
C LYS A 54 -8.46 12.84 -3.48
N GLY A 55 -7.67 12.66 -4.53
CA GLY A 55 -6.73 13.67 -5.03
C GLY A 55 -5.35 13.70 -4.38
N LEU A 56 -5.05 12.81 -3.42
CA LEU A 56 -3.68 12.59 -2.98
C LEU A 56 -2.86 11.88 -4.05
N PHE A 57 -1.60 12.27 -4.19
CA PHE A 57 -0.62 11.66 -5.09
C PHE A 57 0.61 11.19 -4.33
N GLU A 58 1.50 10.47 -5.00
CA GLU A 58 2.74 9.92 -4.44
C GLU A 58 3.58 10.97 -3.68
N GLU A 59 3.65 12.20 -4.19
CA GLU A 59 4.40 13.31 -3.60
C GLU A 59 3.89 13.65 -2.18
N ASP A 60 2.58 13.59 -1.96
CA ASP A 60 1.98 13.85 -0.65
C ASP A 60 2.45 12.80 0.37
N PHE A 61 2.42 11.52 0.01
CA PHE A 61 2.89 10.44 0.89
C PHE A 61 4.38 10.53 1.14
N THR A 62 5.17 10.85 0.11
CA THR A 62 6.61 11.09 0.24
C THR A 62 6.88 12.18 1.29
N SER A 63 6.10 13.27 1.26
CA SER A 63 6.23 14.34 2.24
C SER A 63 5.85 13.89 3.65
N VAL A 64 4.77 13.12 3.80
CA VAL A 64 4.29 12.58 5.08
C VAL A 64 5.32 11.64 5.70
N ILE A 65 5.89 10.72 4.91
CA ILE A 65 6.91 9.78 5.38
C ILE A 65 8.15 10.52 5.86
N ARG A 66 8.57 11.59 5.15
CA ARG A 66 9.73 12.41 5.56
C ARG A 66 9.47 13.21 6.85
N GLY A 67 8.28 13.79 7.02
CA GLY A 67 7.93 14.56 8.21
C GLY A 67 7.47 13.71 9.41
N CYS A 68 7.17 12.43 9.20
CA CYS A 68 6.71 11.50 10.23
C CYS A 68 7.64 10.27 10.37
N PRO A 69 8.92 10.43 10.75
CA PRO A 69 9.90 9.34 10.82
C PRO A 69 9.55 8.22 11.81
N ARG A 70 8.62 8.46 12.74
CA ARG A 70 8.15 7.49 13.75
C ARG A 70 6.83 6.82 13.40
N LEU A 71 6.33 7.03 12.17
CA LEU A 71 5.06 6.48 11.74
C LEU A 71 5.11 4.94 11.76
N LYS A 72 4.25 4.33 12.57
CA LYS A 72 4.12 2.89 12.73
C LYS A 72 2.92 2.34 11.98
N VAL A 73 1.84 3.09 11.92
CA VAL A 73 0.59 2.68 11.28
C VAL A 73 0.22 3.72 10.23
N LEU A 74 0.03 3.25 9.00
CA LEU A 74 -0.56 4.02 7.91
C LEU A 74 -1.79 3.28 7.40
N SER A 75 -2.95 3.93 7.41
CA SER A 75 -4.19 3.34 6.90
C SER A 75 -4.87 4.27 5.90
N LEU A 76 -5.18 3.76 4.71
CA LEU A 76 -5.86 4.49 3.64
C LEU A 76 -7.23 3.87 3.38
N THR A 77 -8.29 4.64 3.65
CA THR A 77 -9.67 4.18 3.48
C THR A 77 -10.42 5.12 2.55
N HIS A 78 -11.17 4.58 1.59
CA HIS A 78 -11.93 5.33 0.58
C HIS A 78 -11.11 6.33 -0.28
N CYS A 79 -9.78 6.19 -0.31
CA CYS A 79 -8.93 6.85 -1.29
C CYS A 79 -9.05 6.12 -2.65
N ALA A 80 -9.03 6.85 -3.77
CA ALA A 80 -9.31 6.28 -5.09
C ALA A 80 -8.32 6.68 -6.20
N ASP A 81 -7.65 7.83 -6.06
CA ASP A 81 -6.86 8.41 -7.15
C ASP A 81 -5.38 7.98 -7.16
N LEU A 82 -4.96 7.22 -6.14
CA LEU A 82 -3.61 6.68 -6.03
C LEU A 82 -3.35 5.69 -7.14
N LYS A 83 -2.30 5.94 -7.93
CA LYS A 83 -1.83 5.04 -8.98
C LYS A 83 -0.58 4.26 -8.57
N GLU A 84 0.32 4.94 -7.87
CA GLU A 84 1.59 4.40 -7.43
C GLU A 84 1.84 4.82 -5.99
N ILE A 85 2.36 3.87 -5.22
CA ILE A 85 2.94 4.10 -3.90
C ILE A 85 4.34 3.51 -3.98
N ASP A 86 5.33 4.37 -4.17
CA ASP A 86 6.73 3.98 -4.21
C ASP A 86 7.50 4.63 -3.07
N PHE A 87 7.83 3.83 -2.06
CA PHE A 87 8.69 4.23 -0.95
C PHE A 87 10.09 3.64 -1.07
N SER A 88 10.50 3.07 -2.21
CA SER A 88 11.83 2.46 -2.35
C SER A 88 12.98 3.47 -2.15
N GLN A 89 12.77 4.74 -2.51
CA GLN A 89 13.76 5.80 -2.29
C GLN A 89 13.68 6.45 -0.90
N LEU A 90 12.74 6.02 -0.07
CA LEU A 90 12.48 6.57 1.24
C LEU A 90 12.57 5.43 2.24
N LEU A 91 13.61 5.41 3.08
CA LEU A 91 13.58 4.50 4.21
C LEU A 91 12.31 4.83 5.01
N VAL A 92 11.42 3.86 5.19
CA VAL A 92 10.25 3.98 6.07
C VAL A 92 10.59 3.22 7.37
N PRO A 93 11.42 3.79 8.23
CA PRO A 93 12.19 3.04 9.23
C PRO A 93 11.35 2.58 10.41
N SER A 94 10.08 2.97 10.52
CA SER A 94 9.28 2.67 11.72
C SER A 94 7.94 2.02 11.39
N LEU A 95 7.60 1.84 10.10
CA LEU A 95 6.28 1.36 9.70
C LEU A 95 6.12 -0.12 10.05
N GLU A 96 5.15 -0.42 10.90
CA GLU A 96 4.82 -1.75 11.39
C GLU A 96 3.56 -2.30 10.69
N GLU A 97 2.60 -1.43 10.39
CA GLU A 97 1.34 -1.76 9.72
C GLU A 97 1.01 -0.80 8.58
N PHE A 98 0.75 -1.36 7.40
CA PHE A 98 0.21 -0.62 6.26
C PHE A 98 -1.11 -1.24 5.80
N ASP A 99 -2.20 -0.50 5.99
CA ASP A 99 -3.54 -0.94 5.64
C ASP A 99 -4.09 -0.20 4.41
N LEU A 100 -4.21 -0.94 3.31
CA LEU A 100 -4.84 -0.51 2.06
C LEU A 100 -6.16 -1.26 1.80
N SER A 101 -6.61 -2.12 2.71
CA SER A 101 -7.83 -2.93 2.53
C SER A 101 -9.08 -2.08 2.34
N GLY A 102 -9.07 -0.88 2.93
CA GLY A 102 -10.14 0.10 2.86
C GLY A 102 -10.14 0.97 1.59
N LEU A 103 -9.19 0.81 0.65
CA LEU A 103 -9.19 1.62 -0.57
C LEU A 103 -10.52 1.49 -1.34
N SER A 104 -10.88 2.55 -2.06
CA SER A 104 -12.10 2.56 -2.86
C SER A 104 -12.10 1.42 -3.89
N ARG A 105 -13.28 0.89 -4.20
CA ARG A 105 -13.47 -0.09 -5.29
C ARG A 105 -12.99 0.42 -6.65
N ALA A 106 -12.95 1.74 -6.82
CA ALA A 106 -12.43 2.41 -8.02
C ALA A 106 -10.96 2.84 -7.89
N SER A 107 -10.22 2.27 -6.92
CA SER A 107 -8.80 2.55 -6.72
C SER A 107 -8.01 2.20 -7.97
N LYS A 108 -7.17 3.14 -8.41
CA LYS A 108 -6.32 2.99 -9.60
C LYS A 108 -4.91 2.51 -9.24
N LEU A 109 -4.71 1.96 -8.03
CA LEU A 109 -3.39 1.56 -7.56
C LEU A 109 -2.88 0.40 -8.41
N GLU A 110 -1.87 0.67 -9.21
CA GLU A 110 -1.20 -0.28 -10.11
C GLU A 110 0.18 -0.69 -9.59
N THR A 111 0.85 0.18 -8.82
CA THR A 111 2.20 -0.08 -8.31
C THR A 111 2.29 0.12 -6.81
N LEU A 112 2.83 -0.87 -6.11
CA LEU A 112 3.21 -0.78 -4.70
C LEU A 112 4.66 -1.24 -4.54
N ARG A 113 5.55 -0.30 -4.21
CA ARG A 113 6.93 -0.58 -3.82
C ARG A 113 7.17 -0.11 -2.39
N LEU A 114 7.56 -1.02 -1.53
CA LEU A 114 7.73 -0.75 -0.11
C LEU A 114 8.99 -1.42 0.43
N GLU A 115 9.88 -0.61 0.99
CA GLU A 115 11.04 -1.06 1.74
C GLU A 115 10.89 -0.59 3.19
N SER A 116 10.65 -1.53 4.09
CA SER A 116 10.48 -1.22 5.50
C SER A 116 11.00 -2.35 6.39
N PRO A 117 11.98 -2.07 7.27
CA PRO A 117 12.62 -3.10 8.10
C PRO A 117 11.71 -3.66 9.19
N HIS A 118 10.65 -2.96 9.57
CA HIS A 118 9.78 -3.34 10.70
C HIS A 118 8.35 -3.68 10.30
N LEU A 119 8.04 -3.76 9.01
CA LEU A 119 6.69 -4.04 8.56
C LEU A 119 6.31 -5.48 8.90
N VAL A 120 5.34 -5.63 9.81
CA VAL A 120 4.81 -6.94 10.25
C VAL A 120 3.48 -7.24 9.58
N LYS A 121 2.75 -6.20 9.15
CA LYS A 121 1.39 -6.34 8.62
C LYS A 121 1.16 -5.47 7.39
N LEU A 122 0.82 -6.11 6.28
CA LEU A 122 0.37 -5.46 5.05
C LEU A 122 -1.01 -6.00 4.69
N LEU A 123 -1.99 -5.10 4.52
CA LEU A 123 -3.33 -5.46 4.05
C LEU A 123 -3.56 -4.83 2.67
N LEU A 124 -3.76 -5.67 1.66
CA LEU A 124 -4.01 -5.22 0.30
C LEU A 124 -5.50 -4.94 0.05
N PRO A 125 -5.83 -4.04 -0.90
CA PRO A 125 -7.21 -3.81 -1.32
C PRO A 125 -7.87 -5.08 -1.85
N ALA A 126 -9.18 -5.20 -1.63
CA ALA A 126 -10.01 -6.16 -2.34
C ALA A 126 -10.52 -5.53 -3.65
N TRP A 127 -9.80 -5.73 -4.76
CA TRP A 127 -10.28 -5.27 -6.06
C TRP A 127 -11.50 -6.08 -6.49
N LEU A 128 -12.57 -5.38 -6.89
CA LEU A 128 -13.63 -5.99 -7.68
C LEU A 128 -13.03 -6.21 -9.06
N TRP A 129 -12.96 -7.45 -9.51
CA TRP A 129 -12.27 -7.91 -10.73
C TRP A 129 -12.79 -7.28 -12.03
N VAL A 130 -12.56 -6.00 -12.20
CA VAL A 130 -12.94 -5.19 -13.36
C VAL A 130 -11.69 -4.98 -14.19
N GLU A 131 -11.79 -5.23 -15.50
CA GLU A 131 -10.67 -5.01 -16.43
C GLU A 131 -10.13 -3.57 -16.29
N GLY A 132 -8.81 -3.44 -16.11
CA GLY A 132 -8.12 -2.15 -15.98
C GLY A 132 -7.91 -1.66 -14.55
N TYR A 133 -8.27 -2.44 -13.52
CA TYR A 133 -8.01 -2.14 -12.11
C TYR A 133 -7.28 -3.29 -11.42
N GLY A 134 -6.30 -2.98 -10.57
CA GLY A 134 -5.52 -3.97 -9.82
C GLY A 134 -4.02 -3.64 -9.80
N LEU A 135 -3.29 -4.22 -8.84
CA LEU A 135 -1.83 -4.12 -8.85
C LEU A 135 -1.26 -4.88 -10.04
N ARG A 136 -0.38 -4.20 -10.76
CA ARG A 136 0.49 -4.74 -11.81
C ARG A 136 1.89 -5.00 -11.29
N GLN A 137 2.35 -4.18 -10.35
CA GLN A 137 3.68 -4.29 -9.76
C GLN A 137 3.60 -4.29 -8.24
N LEU A 138 4.14 -5.35 -7.63
CA LEU A 138 4.29 -5.47 -6.19
C LEU A 138 5.74 -5.77 -5.86
N MET A 139 6.42 -4.84 -5.19
CA MET A 139 7.82 -4.98 -4.78
C MET A 139 7.93 -4.72 -3.29
N LEU A 140 8.24 -5.77 -2.52
CA LEU A 140 8.34 -5.69 -1.07
C LEU A 140 9.75 -6.09 -0.62
N SER A 141 10.37 -5.26 0.21
CA SER A 141 11.57 -5.58 0.97
C SER A 141 11.25 -5.39 2.45
N CYS A 142 10.77 -6.46 3.10
CA CYS A 142 10.20 -6.41 4.45
C CYS A 142 10.65 -7.63 5.25
N PRO A 143 11.76 -7.54 6.03
CA PRO A 143 12.36 -8.71 6.66
C PRO A 143 11.53 -9.32 7.79
N GLU A 144 10.69 -8.54 8.46
CA GLU A 144 9.83 -8.98 9.58
C GLU A 144 8.45 -9.47 9.13
N LEU A 145 8.12 -9.36 7.83
CA LEU A 145 6.81 -9.74 7.31
C LEU A 145 6.69 -11.27 7.24
N SER A 146 5.93 -11.84 8.17
CA SER A 146 5.79 -13.30 8.31
C SER A 146 4.61 -13.90 7.54
N ARG A 147 3.59 -13.10 7.22
CA ARG A 147 2.40 -13.53 6.48
C ARG A 147 2.01 -12.51 5.43
N LEU A 148 1.61 -12.98 4.26
CA LEU A 148 1.15 -12.14 3.16
C LEU A 148 -0.01 -12.80 2.42
N ASP A 149 -1.15 -12.12 2.36
CA ASP A 149 -2.31 -12.57 1.57
C ASP A 149 -2.34 -11.82 0.23
N LEU A 150 -1.98 -12.51 -0.84
CA LEU A 150 -2.11 -12.03 -2.21
C LEU A 150 -3.39 -12.54 -2.89
N GLY A 151 -4.27 -13.24 -2.20
CA GLY A 151 -5.48 -13.84 -2.76
C GLY A 151 -6.54 -12.84 -3.23
N THR A 152 -6.32 -11.54 -3.03
CA THR A 152 -7.11 -10.46 -3.66
C THR A 152 -6.59 -10.09 -5.05
N LEU A 153 -5.36 -10.50 -5.40
CA LEU A 153 -4.71 -10.30 -6.70
C LEU A 153 -5.04 -11.43 -7.68
N ARG A 154 -4.72 -11.20 -8.96
CA ARG A 154 -4.75 -12.22 -10.02
C ARG A 154 -3.41 -12.29 -10.72
N TRP A 155 -2.96 -13.51 -11.01
CA TRP A 155 -1.74 -13.70 -11.78
C TRP A 155 -1.78 -13.03 -13.16
N GLY A 156 -2.94 -13.01 -13.81
CA GLY A 156 -3.12 -12.41 -15.13
C GLY A 156 -3.00 -10.88 -15.19
N ASP A 157 -3.12 -10.20 -14.05
CA ASP A 157 -3.01 -8.74 -13.95
C ASP A 157 -1.58 -8.28 -13.60
N LEU A 158 -0.80 -9.15 -12.95
CA LEU A 158 0.56 -8.86 -12.50
C LEU A 158 1.56 -8.90 -13.66
N GLN A 159 2.49 -7.95 -13.61
CA GLN A 159 3.64 -7.83 -14.50
C GLN A 159 4.95 -8.05 -13.72
N GLU A 160 5.00 -7.62 -12.46
CA GLU A 160 6.13 -7.87 -11.58
C GLU A 160 5.67 -8.19 -10.15
N LEU A 161 6.16 -9.31 -9.61
CA LEU A 161 6.05 -9.68 -8.21
C LEU A 161 7.46 -9.92 -7.67
N ARG A 162 7.96 -8.99 -6.86
CA ARG A 162 9.27 -9.07 -6.22
C ARG A 162 9.10 -9.05 -4.71
N LEU A 163 9.47 -10.13 -4.04
CA LEU A 163 9.37 -10.26 -2.59
C LEU A 163 10.74 -10.60 -2.01
N ILE A 164 11.31 -9.70 -1.21
CA ILE A 164 12.51 -9.93 -0.39
C ILE A 164 12.04 -9.89 1.06
N VAL A 165 11.63 -11.05 1.57
CA VAL A 165 10.85 -11.19 2.79
C VAL A 165 11.33 -12.44 3.55
N PRO A 166 12.55 -12.41 4.12
CA PRO A 166 13.19 -13.59 4.71
C PRO A 166 12.35 -14.32 5.77
N ALA A 167 11.55 -13.62 6.58
CA ALA A 167 10.69 -14.23 7.59
C ALA A 167 9.33 -14.72 7.08
N LEU A 168 9.00 -14.55 5.79
CA LEU A 168 7.70 -14.93 5.24
C LEU A 168 7.53 -16.45 5.30
N ALA A 169 6.62 -16.90 6.16
CA ALA A 169 6.30 -18.31 6.38
C ALA A 169 4.96 -18.71 5.73
N ASP A 170 4.02 -17.78 5.64
CA ASP A 170 2.68 -18.02 5.10
C ASP A 170 2.39 -17.04 3.95
N LEU A 171 2.27 -17.58 2.74
CA LEU A 171 1.94 -16.82 1.53
C LEU A 171 0.69 -17.43 0.91
N LYS A 172 -0.39 -16.66 0.89
CA LYS A 172 -1.56 -17.01 0.09
C LYS A 172 -1.38 -16.44 -1.32
N PRO A 173 -1.29 -17.26 -2.37
CA PRO A 173 -0.96 -16.81 -3.71
C PRO A 173 -2.11 -16.00 -4.35
N PRO A 174 -1.80 -15.19 -5.39
CA PRO A 174 -2.80 -14.62 -6.29
C PRO A 174 -3.72 -15.69 -6.89
N GLN A 175 -4.94 -15.29 -7.24
CA GLN A 175 -5.88 -16.20 -7.86
C GLN A 175 -5.49 -16.52 -9.31
N SER A 176 -5.62 -17.80 -9.66
CA SER A 176 -5.55 -18.26 -11.04
C SER A 176 -6.71 -17.69 -11.86
N ALA A 177 -6.44 -17.27 -13.09
CA ALA A 177 -7.49 -16.89 -14.01
C ALA A 177 -8.18 -18.17 -14.51
N THR A 178 -9.28 -18.58 -13.88
CA THR A 178 -10.05 -19.75 -14.34
C THR A 178 -10.39 -19.64 -15.82
N LEU A 179 -10.00 -20.67 -16.56
CA LEU A 179 -10.29 -21.00 -17.97
C LEU A 179 -11.73 -20.63 -18.40
N ALA A 180 -11.96 -19.38 -18.80
CA ALA A 180 -13.06 -19.01 -19.67
C ALA A 180 -12.76 -17.63 -20.27
N SER A 181 -12.62 -17.61 -21.59
CA SER A 181 -12.43 -16.40 -22.41
C SER A 181 -11.18 -15.59 -22.09
N PHE A 182 -10.02 -15.97 -22.61
CA PHE A 182 -9.19 -14.99 -23.31
C PHE A 182 -8.43 -15.66 -24.44
N SER A 183 -8.77 -15.24 -25.67
CA SER A 183 -7.90 -15.36 -26.83
C SER A 183 -6.47 -15.01 -26.45
N GLU A 184 -5.49 -15.66 -27.05
CA GLU A 184 -4.07 -15.27 -27.10
C GLU A 184 -3.86 -13.77 -26.85
N ARG A 185 -3.75 -13.36 -25.58
CA ARG A 185 -3.65 -11.95 -25.21
C ARG A 185 -2.16 -11.68 -25.09
N ALA A 186 -1.65 -10.98 -26.10
CA ALA A 186 -0.35 -10.33 -26.19
C ALA A 186 -0.16 -9.31 -25.05
N GLY A 187 -0.11 -9.80 -23.80
CA GLY A 187 0.20 -9.01 -22.61
C GLY A 187 1.70 -9.10 -22.27
N PRO A 188 2.22 -8.13 -21.50
CA PRO A 188 3.59 -8.19 -20.99
C PRO A 188 3.81 -9.45 -20.15
N ARG A 189 5.04 -9.98 -20.18
CA ARG A 189 5.43 -11.17 -19.41
C ARG A 189 5.46 -10.84 -17.91
N LEU A 190 5.07 -11.81 -17.08
CA LEU A 190 5.10 -11.72 -15.62
C LEU A 190 6.50 -12.09 -15.12
N THR A 191 7.13 -11.20 -14.36
CA THR A 191 8.39 -11.49 -13.65
C THR A 191 8.09 -11.79 -12.19
N VAL A 192 8.51 -12.96 -11.70
CA VAL A 192 8.37 -13.35 -10.29
C VAL A 192 9.74 -13.59 -9.68
N CYS A 193 10.03 -12.90 -8.58
CA CYS A 193 11.25 -13.07 -7.80
C CYS A 193 10.87 -13.10 -6.32
N VAL A 194 10.89 -14.27 -5.70
CA VAL A 194 10.56 -14.43 -4.28
C VAL A 194 11.79 -14.97 -3.56
N SER A 195 12.23 -14.24 -2.54
CA SER A 195 13.32 -14.60 -1.63
C SER A 195 12.77 -14.60 -0.21
N SER A 196 12.59 -15.80 0.34
CA SER A 196 12.23 -16.05 1.74
C SER A 196 13.03 -17.23 2.27
N ALA A 197 13.47 -17.17 3.53
CA ALA A 197 14.15 -18.26 4.20
C ALA A 197 13.17 -19.21 4.92
N CYS A 198 11.94 -18.77 5.15
CA CYS A 198 10.93 -19.49 5.93
C CYS A 198 9.77 -20.05 5.08
N LEU A 199 9.72 -19.72 3.79
CA LEU A 199 8.63 -20.16 2.92
C LEU A 199 8.88 -21.58 2.42
N GLU A 200 8.04 -22.53 2.81
CA GLU A 200 8.17 -23.94 2.41
C GLU A 200 7.64 -24.23 0.99
N LEU A 201 6.58 -23.53 0.58
CA LEU A 201 5.91 -23.72 -0.70
C LEU A 201 5.61 -22.36 -1.33
N LEU A 202 6.06 -22.18 -2.58
CA LEU A 202 5.63 -21.09 -3.44
C LEU A 202 4.69 -21.65 -4.51
N ASP A 203 3.39 -21.43 -4.33
CA ASP A 203 2.38 -21.81 -5.31
C ASP A 203 2.30 -20.78 -6.44
N LEU A 204 2.57 -21.24 -7.66
CA LEU A 204 2.53 -20.47 -8.91
C LEU A 204 1.41 -20.95 -9.84
N GLU A 205 0.43 -21.71 -9.34
CA GLU A 205 -0.69 -22.18 -10.13
C GLU A 205 -1.47 -21.00 -10.74
N GLY A 206 -1.57 -20.96 -12.08
CA GLY A 206 -2.20 -19.87 -12.84
C GLY A 206 -1.26 -18.73 -13.24
N ALA A 207 0.04 -18.81 -12.92
CA ALA A 207 1.07 -17.89 -13.43
C ALA A 207 1.48 -18.25 -14.88
N ASP A 208 0.53 -18.28 -15.82
CA ASP A 208 0.74 -18.84 -17.17
C ASP A 208 1.68 -18.03 -18.07
N ARG A 209 2.09 -16.82 -17.63
CA ARG A 209 2.88 -15.85 -18.41
C ARG A 209 4.26 -15.55 -17.84
N LEU A 210 4.82 -16.46 -17.06
CA LEU A 210 6.15 -16.28 -16.47
C LEU A 210 7.20 -15.97 -17.56
N ALA A 211 7.95 -14.90 -17.35
CA ALA A 211 9.18 -14.65 -18.09
C ALA A 211 10.19 -15.74 -17.75
N GLN A 212 10.76 -16.37 -18.79
CA GLN A 212 11.90 -17.29 -18.67
C GLN A 212 13.16 -16.55 -18.23
#